data_AF-A0A917TFE3-F1
#
_entry.id   AF-A0A917TFE3-F1
#
_cell.length_a   1.000
_cell.length_b   1.000
_cell.length_c   1.000
_cell.angle_alpha   90.00
_cell.angle_beta   90.00
_cell.angle_gamma   90.00
#
_symmetry.space_group_name_H-M   'P 1'
#
loop_
_entity.id
_entity.type
_entity.pdbx_description
1 polymer ?
#
loop_
_entity_poly.entity_id
_entity_poly.type
_entity_poly.pdbx_seq_one_letter_code
_entity_poly.pdbx_strand_id
1 'polypeptide(L)'
;MSENAAQAREDLPVWASESHQNFEALVRGLDAPAQAVAADPFVLVPYLQAYVSGLPLSEFQQDDWVTLHTDLGSFVAEYMIVKHGARWAIRDAPRSPRGFRYVIETASGFVDPFAVVATEFRALPIEITRMIASAELTTGVIRQRDE
;
A
#
# COMPACT_ATOMS: atom_id res chain seq x y z
N MET A 1 20.98 10.82 12.28
CA MET A 1 19.54 10.90 11.97
C MET A 1 19.28 12.31 11.52
N SER A 2 18.75 12.52 10.32
CA SER A 2 18.50 13.87 9.80
C SER A 2 17.31 14.50 10.54
N GLU A 3 17.31 15.82 10.65
CA GLU A 3 16.19 16.62 11.18
C GLU A 3 14.86 16.26 10.48
N ASN A 4 14.92 16.04 9.16
CA ASN A 4 13.77 15.59 8.36
C ASN A 4 13.18 14.25 8.81
N ALA A 5 14.00 13.30 9.29
CA ALA A 5 13.51 12.00 9.77
C ALA A 5 12.93 12.09 11.19
N ALA A 6 13.31 13.10 11.98
CA ALA A 6 12.70 13.36 13.28
C ALA A 6 11.30 13.97 13.09
N GLN A 7 11.17 15.01 12.27
CA GLN A 7 9.88 15.61 11.92
C GLN A 7 8.91 14.59 11.32
N ALA A 8 9.40 13.76 10.38
CA ALA A 8 8.56 12.74 9.77
C ALA A 8 8.00 11.74 10.81
N ARG A 9 8.73 11.43 11.89
CA ARG A 9 8.20 10.56 12.96
C ARG A 9 7.07 11.22 13.73
N GLU A 10 7.13 12.52 13.92
CA GLU A 10 6.02 13.28 14.53
C GLU A 10 4.81 13.33 13.60
N ASP A 11 5.04 13.40 12.28
CA ASP A 11 3.99 13.41 11.26
C ASP A 11 3.43 12.01 10.93
N LEU A 12 4.02 10.94 11.46
CA LEU A 12 3.62 9.55 11.17
C LEU A 12 2.12 9.28 11.44
N PRO A 13 1.50 9.78 12.53
CA PRO A 13 0.07 9.62 12.73
C PRO A 13 -0.78 10.34 11.68
N VAL A 14 -0.33 11.51 11.21
CA VAL A 14 -1.00 12.26 10.14
C VAL A 14 -0.92 11.47 8.84
N TRP A 15 0.27 10.99 8.48
CA TRP A 15 0.48 10.13 7.32
C TRP A 15 -0.40 8.87 7.34
N ALA A 16 -0.45 8.18 8.50
CA ALA A 16 -1.28 7.00 8.67
C ALA A 16 -2.77 7.31 8.50
N SER A 17 -3.23 8.44 9.06
CA SER A 17 -4.60 8.91 8.93
C SER A 17 -4.94 9.26 7.47
N GLU A 18 -4.07 9.99 6.77
CA GLU A 18 -4.27 10.35 5.36
C GLU A 18 -4.31 9.10 4.46
N SER A 19 -3.42 8.13 4.69
CA SER A 19 -3.43 6.88 3.93
C SER A 19 -4.71 6.07 4.18
N HIS A 20 -5.19 6.02 5.43
CA HIS A 20 -6.46 5.36 5.75
C HIS A 20 -7.65 6.07 5.09
N GLN A 21 -7.71 7.40 5.13
CA GLN A 21 -8.75 8.17 4.45
C GLN A 21 -8.75 7.95 2.93
N ASN A 22 -7.57 7.81 2.32
CA ASN A 22 -7.45 7.48 0.92
C ASN A 22 -8.00 6.07 0.61
N PHE A 23 -7.67 5.08 1.46
CA PHE A 23 -8.26 3.75 1.34
C PHE A 23 -9.79 3.78 1.45
N GLU A 24 -10.35 4.51 2.42
CA GLU A 24 -11.81 4.63 2.53
C GLU A 24 -12.44 5.33 1.31
N ALA A 25 -11.77 6.33 0.74
CA ALA A 25 -12.22 7.01 -0.47
C ALA A 25 -12.24 6.06 -1.66
N LEU A 26 -11.21 5.22 -1.80
CA LEU A 26 -11.14 4.16 -2.81
C LEU A 26 -12.27 3.16 -2.65
N VAL A 27 -12.53 2.66 -1.44
CA VAL A 27 -13.64 1.73 -1.15
C VAL A 27 -14.98 2.33 -1.55
N ARG A 28 -15.22 3.60 -1.22
CA ARG A 28 -16.44 4.33 -1.64
C ARG A 28 -16.51 4.51 -3.16
N GLY A 29 -15.41 4.87 -3.80
CA GLY A 29 -15.34 5.09 -5.25
C GLY A 29 -15.62 3.82 -6.06
N LEU A 30 -15.28 2.65 -5.50
CA LEU A 30 -15.53 1.34 -6.10
C LEU A 30 -16.90 0.74 -5.77
N ASP A 31 -17.74 1.45 -5.01
CA ASP A 31 -19.03 0.95 -4.49
C ASP A 31 -18.90 -0.42 -3.79
N ALA A 32 -17.78 -0.62 -3.08
CA ALA A 32 -17.49 -1.87 -2.39
C ALA A 32 -18.17 -1.93 -1.01
N PRO A 33 -18.51 -3.13 -0.50
CA PRO A 33 -19.22 -3.29 0.77
C PRO A 33 -18.33 -2.91 1.95
N ALA A 34 -18.37 -1.63 2.37
CA ALA A 34 -17.45 -1.04 3.34
C ALA A 34 -17.32 -1.84 4.65
N GLN A 35 -18.41 -2.39 5.19
CA GLN A 35 -18.36 -3.20 6.41
C GLN A 35 -17.59 -4.52 6.21
N ALA A 36 -17.77 -5.18 5.07
CA ALA A 36 -17.05 -6.41 4.76
C ALA A 36 -15.56 -6.12 4.50
N VAL A 37 -15.28 -5.00 3.82
CA VAL A 37 -13.91 -4.55 3.55
C VAL A 37 -13.16 -4.15 4.83
N ALA A 38 -13.81 -3.50 5.78
CA ALA A 38 -13.22 -3.16 7.08
C ALA A 38 -12.87 -4.41 7.91
N ALA A 39 -13.69 -5.47 7.81
CA ALA A 39 -13.41 -6.75 8.47
C ALA A 39 -12.33 -7.56 7.74
N ASP A 40 -12.32 -7.50 6.41
CA ASP A 40 -11.37 -8.19 5.55
C ASP A 40 -11.10 -7.39 4.26
N PRO A 41 -9.96 -6.66 4.17
CA PRO A 41 -9.61 -5.91 2.98
C PRO A 41 -9.43 -6.76 1.72
N PHE A 42 -9.24 -8.08 1.85
CA PHE A 42 -9.16 -8.98 0.69
C PHE A 42 -10.47 -9.01 -0.10
N VAL A 43 -11.60 -8.68 0.52
CA VAL A 43 -12.90 -8.52 -0.16
C VAL A 43 -12.84 -7.48 -1.29
N LEU A 44 -11.92 -6.50 -1.20
CA LEU A 44 -11.77 -5.45 -2.20
C LEU A 44 -11.05 -5.91 -3.47
N VAL A 45 -10.35 -7.05 -3.45
CA VAL A 45 -9.55 -7.57 -4.57
C VAL A 45 -10.33 -7.67 -5.89
N PRO A 46 -11.52 -8.31 -5.96
CA PRO A 46 -12.27 -8.38 -7.22
C PRO A 46 -12.71 -7.01 -7.74
N TYR A 47 -13.05 -6.07 -6.85
CA TYR A 47 -13.44 -4.70 -7.21
C TYR A 47 -12.25 -3.94 -7.80
N LEU A 48 -11.10 -4.01 -7.14
CA LEU A 48 -9.86 -3.40 -7.62
C LEU A 48 -9.39 -4.03 -8.94
N GLN A 49 -9.45 -5.36 -9.07
CA GLN A 49 -9.04 -6.03 -10.29
C GLN A 49 -9.92 -5.59 -11.47
N ALA A 50 -11.24 -5.51 -11.28
CA ALA A 50 -12.15 -5.01 -12.30
C ALA A 50 -11.87 -3.54 -12.65
N TYR A 51 -11.63 -2.69 -11.65
CA TYR A 51 -11.27 -1.30 -11.83
C TYR A 51 -9.99 -1.13 -12.65
N VAL A 52 -8.87 -1.72 -12.22
CA VAL A 52 -7.56 -1.54 -12.89
C VAL A 52 -7.52 -2.17 -14.28
N SER A 53 -8.31 -3.23 -14.52
CA SER A 53 -8.41 -3.85 -15.85
C SER A 53 -9.19 -2.99 -16.84
N GLY A 54 -10.03 -2.07 -16.35
CA GLY A 54 -10.81 -1.14 -17.18
C GLY A 54 -10.12 0.21 -17.43
N LEU A 55 -8.97 0.48 -16.80
CA LEU A 55 -8.28 1.76 -16.93
C LEU A 55 -7.55 1.86 -18.28
N PRO A 56 -7.67 3.00 -18.99
CA PRO A 56 -6.90 3.26 -20.20
C PRO A 56 -5.47 3.70 -19.83
N LEU A 57 -4.66 2.79 -19.28
CA LEU A 57 -3.33 3.10 -18.72
C LEU A 57 -2.39 3.79 -19.74
N SER A 58 -2.57 3.58 -21.04
CA SER A 58 -1.81 4.25 -22.09
C SER A 58 -2.13 5.74 -22.27
N GLU A 59 -3.28 6.19 -21.75
CA GLU A 59 -3.77 7.57 -21.84
C GLU A 59 -3.54 8.36 -20.54
N PHE A 60 -3.06 7.69 -19.49
CA PHE A 60 -2.84 8.31 -18.19
C PHE A 60 -1.81 9.44 -18.25
N GLN A 61 -2.19 10.57 -17.64
CA GLN A 61 -1.29 11.66 -17.32
C GLN A 61 -0.60 11.43 -15.98
N GLN A 62 0.34 12.30 -15.63
CA GLN A 62 1.12 12.18 -14.40
C GLN A 62 0.21 12.12 -13.15
N ASP A 63 -0.83 12.95 -13.10
CA ASP A 63 -1.74 13.01 -11.95
C ASP A 63 -2.59 11.74 -11.82
N ASP A 64 -2.97 11.11 -12.94
CA ASP A 64 -3.67 9.83 -12.95
C ASP A 64 -2.78 8.72 -12.37
N TRP A 65 -1.50 8.70 -12.76
CA TRP A 65 -0.52 7.78 -12.20
C TRP A 65 -0.30 8.01 -10.70
N VAL A 66 -0.20 9.26 -10.25
CA VAL A 66 -0.05 9.59 -8.83
C VAL A 66 -1.26 9.13 -8.03
N THR A 67 -2.46 9.35 -8.55
CA THR A 67 -3.72 8.95 -7.91
C THR A 67 -3.79 7.42 -7.78
N LEU A 68 -3.62 6.69 -8.89
CA LEU A 68 -3.65 5.22 -8.87
C LEU A 68 -2.58 4.63 -7.96
N HIS A 69 -1.39 5.24 -7.95
CA HIS A 69 -0.30 4.80 -7.08
C HIS A 69 -0.62 5.03 -5.60
N THR A 70 -1.30 6.12 -5.27
CA THR A 70 -1.72 6.45 -3.90
C THR A 70 -2.83 5.52 -3.42
N ASP A 71 -3.79 5.24 -4.29
CA ASP A 71 -4.89 4.30 -4.07
C ASP A 71 -4.39 2.88 -3.78
N LEU A 72 -3.58 2.33 -4.69
CA LEU A 72 -3.06 0.99 -4.52
C LEU A 72 -2.05 0.89 -3.36
N GLY A 73 -1.28 1.95 -3.09
CA GLY A 73 -0.37 2.00 -1.95
C GLY A 73 -1.12 1.96 -0.62
N SER A 74 -2.21 2.73 -0.52
CA SER A 74 -3.08 2.74 0.66
C SER A 74 -3.81 1.42 0.85
N PHE A 75 -4.25 0.78 -0.25
CA PHE A 75 -4.81 -0.57 -0.19
C PHE A 75 -3.81 -1.60 0.34
N VAL A 76 -2.58 -1.63 -0.18
CA VAL A 76 -1.54 -2.57 0.30
C VAL A 76 -1.25 -2.32 1.77
N ALA A 77 -1.16 -1.06 2.19
CA ALA A 77 -0.96 -0.70 3.59
C ALA A 77 -2.09 -1.23 4.49
N GLU A 78 -3.34 -0.92 4.16
CA GLU A 78 -4.49 -1.35 4.94
C GLU A 78 -4.61 -2.89 4.99
N TYR A 79 -4.40 -3.56 3.84
CA TYR A 79 -4.39 -5.02 3.78
C TYR A 79 -3.36 -5.60 4.77
N MET A 80 -2.13 -5.09 4.77
CA MET A 80 -1.08 -5.57 5.66
C MET A 80 -1.39 -5.27 7.14
N ILE A 81 -1.95 -4.11 7.44
CA ILE A 81 -2.34 -3.72 8.81
C ILE A 81 -3.44 -4.66 9.33
N VAL A 82 -4.54 -4.81 8.59
CA VAL A 82 -5.70 -5.58 9.06
C VAL A 82 -5.43 -7.08 9.06
N LYS A 83 -4.78 -7.63 8.01
CA LYS A 83 -4.56 -9.08 7.90
C LYS A 83 -3.39 -9.59 8.73
N HIS A 84 -2.34 -8.79 8.86
CA HIS A 84 -1.07 -9.23 9.43
C HIS A 84 -0.68 -8.48 10.71
N GLY A 85 -1.59 -7.64 11.25
CA GLY A 85 -1.33 -6.86 12.46
C GLY A 85 -0.15 -5.88 12.30
N ALA A 86 0.13 -5.48 11.06
CA ALA A 86 1.23 -4.60 10.74
C ALA A 86 0.96 -3.16 11.20
N ARG A 87 1.99 -2.31 11.16
CA ARG A 87 1.86 -0.89 11.54
C ARG A 87 2.72 0.00 10.67
N TRP A 88 2.32 1.26 10.52
CA TRP A 88 3.17 2.28 9.92
C TRP A 88 4.44 2.52 10.76
N ALA A 89 5.56 2.66 10.09
CA ALA A 89 6.86 3.00 10.67
C ALA A 89 7.68 3.84 9.69
N ILE A 90 8.80 4.38 10.16
CA ILE A 90 9.76 5.10 9.34
C ILE A 90 11.09 4.37 9.33
N ARG A 91 11.65 4.21 8.14
CA ARG A 91 12.99 3.66 7.96
C ARG A 91 13.87 4.67 7.26
N ASP A 92 15.11 4.80 7.77
CA ASP A 92 16.14 5.59 7.11
C ASP A 92 16.39 5.02 5.71
N ALA A 93 16.39 5.90 4.73
CA ALA A 93 16.63 5.57 3.34
C ALA A 93 17.47 6.69 2.72
N PRO A 94 18.79 6.73 2.98
CA PRO A 94 19.66 7.86 2.58
C PRO A 94 19.70 8.11 1.07
N ARG A 95 19.31 7.10 0.28
CA ARG A 95 19.23 7.16 -1.19
C ARG A 95 17.86 7.62 -1.71
N SER A 96 16.86 7.83 -0.84
CA SER A 96 15.57 8.41 -1.24
C SER A 96 15.68 9.94 -1.22
N PRO A 97 14.90 10.67 -2.05
CA PRO A 97 14.90 12.13 -2.04
C PRO A 97 14.61 12.76 -0.67
N ARG A 98 13.83 12.06 0.17
CA ARG A 98 13.47 12.51 1.53
C ARG A 98 14.49 12.06 2.59
N GLY A 99 15.39 11.14 2.28
CA GLY A 99 16.31 10.50 3.23
C GLY A 99 15.66 9.43 4.12
N PHE A 100 14.35 9.22 4.01
CA PHE A 100 13.57 8.20 4.71
C PHE A 100 12.45 7.65 3.82
N ARG A 101 11.76 6.61 4.30
CA ARG A 101 10.53 6.06 3.72
C ARG A 101 9.54 5.72 4.82
N TYR A 102 8.26 5.97 4.55
CA TYR A 102 7.16 5.38 5.31
C TYR A 102 7.00 3.94 4.87
N VAL A 103 6.97 3.01 5.82
CA VAL A 103 6.89 1.58 5.56
C VAL A 103 5.83 0.96 6.46
N ILE A 104 5.36 -0.21 6.06
CA ILE A 104 4.56 -1.10 6.87
C ILE A 104 5.50 -2.11 7.52
N GLU A 105 5.56 -2.09 8.85
CA GLU A 105 6.36 -2.98 9.68
C GLU A 105 5.50 -4.11 10.22
N THR A 106 6.03 -5.32 10.12
CA THR A 106 5.48 -6.57 10.65
C THR A 106 6.47 -7.15 11.67
N ALA A 107 6.11 -8.24 12.34
CA ALA A 107 7.06 -8.97 13.20
C ALA A 107 8.27 -9.54 12.43
N SER A 108 8.11 -9.85 11.15
CA SER A 108 9.11 -10.58 10.34
C SER A 108 9.94 -9.68 9.42
N GLY A 109 9.53 -8.42 9.24
CA GLY A 109 10.17 -7.51 8.30
C GLY A 109 9.35 -6.26 8.03
N PHE A 110 9.68 -5.56 6.95
CA PHE A 110 8.97 -4.35 6.54
C PHE A 110 8.81 -4.30 5.02
N VAL A 111 7.84 -3.52 4.56
CA VAL A 111 7.61 -3.26 3.14
C VAL A 111 7.25 -1.80 2.94
N ASP A 112 7.77 -1.19 1.88
CA ASP A 112 7.26 0.09 1.39
C ASP A 112 6.10 -0.23 0.43
N PRO A 113 4.84 0.07 0.81
CA PRO A 113 3.68 -0.27 -0.03
C PRO A 113 3.75 0.45 -1.38
N PHE A 114 4.33 1.64 -1.43
CA PHE A 114 4.50 2.38 -2.68
C PHE A 114 5.59 1.74 -3.55
N ALA A 115 6.66 1.20 -2.97
CA ALA A 115 7.65 0.46 -3.76
C ALA A 115 7.07 -0.84 -4.37
N VAL A 116 6.12 -1.50 -3.69
CA VAL A 116 5.40 -2.67 -4.22
C VAL A 116 4.58 -2.27 -5.45
N VAL A 117 3.77 -1.21 -5.34
CA VAL A 117 2.95 -0.70 -6.45
C VAL A 117 3.83 -0.26 -7.63
N ALA A 118 4.90 0.48 -7.37
CA ALA A 118 5.84 0.91 -8.40
C ALA A 118 6.51 -0.27 -9.14
N THR A 119 6.67 -1.40 -8.46
CA THR A 119 7.19 -2.64 -9.07
C THR A 119 6.12 -3.30 -9.93
N GLU A 120 4.89 -3.37 -9.44
CA GLU A 120 3.74 -3.94 -10.16
C GLU A 120 3.47 -3.19 -11.48
N PHE A 121 3.57 -1.85 -11.50
CA PHE A 121 3.40 -1.05 -12.72
C PHE A 121 4.44 -1.33 -13.81
N ARG A 122 5.57 -1.97 -13.48
CA ARG A 122 6.58 -2.38 -14.48
C ARG A 122 6.22 -3.69 -15.17
N ALA A 123 5.19 -4.40 -14.71
CA ALA A 123 4.83 -5.74 -15.15
C ALA A 123 3.36 -5.85 -15.57
N LEU A 124 2.91 -4.98 -16.48
CA LEU A 124 1.52 -4.97 -16.96
C LEU A 124 1.10 -6.32 -17.58
N PRO A 125 -0.18 -6.75 -17.42
CA PRO A 125 -1.27 -6.04 -16.72
C PRO A 125 -1.09 -6.02 -15.20
N ILE A 126 -1.75 -5.05 -14.54
CA ILE A 126 -1.76 -4.94 -13.07
C ILE A 126 -2.57 -6.11 -12.50
N GLU A 127 -1.95 -6.88 -11.61
CA GLU A 127 -2.51 -8.05 -10.93
C GLU A 127 -2.54 -7.80 -9.41
N ILE A 128 -3.73 -7.52 -8.87
CA ILE A 128 -3.89 -7.11 -7.46
C ILE A 128 -3.43 -8.22 -6.50
N THR A 129 -3.68 -9.48 -6.83
CA THR A 129 -3.25 -10.64 -6.04
C THR A 129 -1.73 -10.81 -6.04
N ARG A 130 -1.05 -10.57 -7.18
CA ARG A 130 0.41 -10.58 -7.27
C ARG A 130 1.04 -9.46 -6.46
N MET A 131 0.42 -8.28 -6.49
CA MET A 131 0.84 -7.13 -5.69
C MET A 131 0.81 -7.44 -4.18
N ILE A 132 -0.30 -8.03 -3.70
CA ILE A 132 -0.43 -8.50 -2.31
C ILE A 132 0.64 -9.54 -1.98
N ALA A 133 0.76 -10.59 -2.80
CA ALA A 133 1.72 -11.65 -2.58
C ALA A 133 3.17 -11.12 -2.52
N SER A 134 3.49 -10.11 -3.34
CA SER A 134 4.80 -9.46 -3.33
C SER A 134 5.06 -8.70 -2.02
N ALA A 135 4.05 -8.03 -1.46
CA ALA A 135 4.16 -7.36 -0.16
C ALA A 135 4.37 -8.38 0.98
N GLU A 136 3.62 -9.47 0.96
CA GLU A 136 3.72 -10.55 1.94
C GLU A 136 5.07 -11.29 1.85
N LEU A 137 5.57 -11.54 0.64
CA LEU A 137 6.90 -12.13 0.43
C LEU A 137 8.03 -11.21 0.89
N THR A 138 7.89 -9.90 0.66
CA THR A 138 8.89 -8.90 1.06
C THR A 138 9.00 -8.78 2.58
N THR A 139 7.86 -8.84 3.28
CA THR A 139 7.82 -8.80 4.75
C THR A 139 8.17 -10.13 5.40
N GLY A 140 8.11 -11.24 4.67
CA GLY A 140 8.42 -12.59 5.16
C GLY A 140 7.27 -13.28 5.89
N VAL A 141 6.06 -12.69 5.91
CA VAL A 141 4.90 -13.27 6.62
C VAL A 141 4.43 -14.60 6.04
N ILE A 142 4.67 -14.86 4.75
CA ILE A 142 4.37 -16.16 4.12
C ILE A 142 5.27 -17.27 4.68
N ARG A 143 6.47 -16.97 5.18
CA ARG A 143 7.40 -17.99 5.69
C ARG A 143 7.08 -18.49 7.11
N GLN A 144 6.25 -17.76 7.87
CA GLN A 144 5.87 -18.14 9.23
C GLN A 144 4.67 -19.10 9.32
N ARG A 145 3.94 -19.35 8.21
CA ARG A 145 2.81 -20.29 8.22
C ARG A 145 3.21 -21.76 8.12
N ASP A 146 4.50 -22.04 7.88
CA ASP A 146 5.04 -23.38 7.66
C ASP A 146 5.82 -23.96 8.87
N GLU A 147 5.68 -23.37 10.07
CA GLU A 147 6.23 -23.87 11.34
C GLU A 147 5.14 -24.14 12.38
#